data_AF-A0A1M6Y068-F1
#
_entry.id   AF-A0A1M6Y068-F1
#
_cell.length_a   1.000
_cell.length_b   1.000
_cell.length_c   1.000
_cell.angle_alpha   90.00
_cell.angle_beta   90.00
_cell.angle_gamma   90.00
#
_symmetry.space_group_name_H-M   'P 1'
#
loop_
_entity.id
_entity.type
_entity.pdbx_description
1 polymer ?
#
loop_
_entity_poly.entity_id
_entity_poly.type
_entity_poly.pdbx_seq_one_letter_code
_entity_poly.pdbx_strand_id
1 'polypeptide(L)'
;MKLHKICYGILFFFYLASFVSANQGPSAEIFKDIKTRIEEAYYTDNKTELEAQLKRASALVNDKEFEWYAYYYMAFCHNHLSMLTLESDPDQSRKHVDAAFENVDKAKEINETAELYVLCISIMGKKITLGSSLMRMTRGLETLRYMDKARELDPDMPGVVFEHALTEYHTPVKFGGGVDKAKALLKKNLKILETYEHQDPLFIDWHLREDNLAWLAYFEAETGNIYEATEYFNEAAALRPDHSFLNSVVEKKLNEKKNELLRSQQEGEEDHG
;
A
#
# COMPACT_ATOMS: atom_id res chain seq x y z
N MET A 1 -1.51 51.52 59.72
CA MET A 1 -1.02 52.54 58.78
C MET A 1 -0.01 51.89 57.85
N LYS A 2 -0.14 52.15 56.54
CA LYS A 2 0.67 51.71 55.38
C LYS A 2 0.32 50.35 54.75
N LEU A 3 -0.70 50.44 53.87
CA LEU A 3 -0.76 49.72 52.60
C LEU A 3 0.57 49.85 51.86
N HIS A 4 1.06 48.78 51.23
CA HIS A 4 1.76 48.88 49.94
C HIS A 4 1.22 47.79 49.01
N LYS A 5 0.60 48.26 47.92
CA LYS A 5 0.16 47.49 46.76
C LYS A 5 1.41 47.06 45.99
N ILE A 6 1.50 45.78 45.60
CA ILE A 6 2.44 45.34 44.56
C ILE A 6 1.61 44.64 43.50
N CYS A 7 1.53 45.30 42.34
CA CYS A 7 0.92 44.81 41.12
C CYS A 7 1.67 43.56 40.64
N TYR A 8 1.00 42.42 40.56
CA TYR A 8 1.47 41.31 39.73
C TYR A 8 1.01 41.57 38.30
N GLY A 9 1.94 42.05 37.47
CA GLY A 9 1.76 42.20 36.04
C GLY A 9 1.55 40.83 35.40
N ILE A 10 0.49 40.72 34.62
CA ILE A 10 0.19 39.58 33.76
C ILE A 10 1.26 39.55 32.66
N LEU A 11 2.23 38.64 32.78
CA LEU A 11 3.18 38.31 31.73
C LEU A 11 2.50 37.36 30.74
N PHE A 12 1.87 37.93 29.72
CA PHE A 12 1.39 37.19 28.56
C PHE A 12 2.61 36.81 27.69
N PHE A 13 3.12 35.59 27.88
CA PHE A 13 4.11 35.01 26.98
C PHE A 13 3.40 34.65 25.68
N PHE A 14 3.46 35.54 24.68
CA PHE A 14 3.12 35.20 23.30
C PHE A 14 4.19 34.23 22.80
N TYR A 15 3.88 32.93 22.82
CA TYR A 15 4.67 31.91 22.13
C TYR A 15 4.42 32.11 20.63
N LEU A 16 5.25 32.92 19.98
CA LEU A 16 5.29 32.99 18.53
C LEU A 16 5.83 31.65 18.05
N ALA A 17 4.93 30.75 17.66
CA ALA A 17 5.31 29.57 16.88
C ALA A 17 5.80 30.08 15.52
N SER A 18 7.11 30.25 15.40
CA SER A 18 7.75 30.42 14.11
C SER A 18 7.50 29.13 13.33
N PHE A 19 6.48 29.13 12.48
CA PHE A 19 6.41 28.19 11.36
C PHE A 19 7.61 28.51 10.48
N VAL A 20 8.72 27.82 10.74
CA VAL A 20 9.78 27.66 9.77
C VAL A 20 9.15 26.82 8.68
N SER A 21 8.68 27.45 7.61
CA SER A 21 8.57 26.74 6.33
C SER A 21 9.97 26.26 6.02
N ALA A 22 10.24 24.97 6.27
CA ALA A 22 11.47 24.33 5.84
C ALA A 22 11.53 24.52 4.32
N ASN A 23 12.39 25.44 3.87
CA ASN A 23 12.69 25.59 2.46
C ASN A 23 13.51 24.36 2.07
N GLN A 24 12.81 23.27 1.77
CA GLN A 24 13.42 22.00 1.42
C GLN A 24 14.31 22.22 0.18
N GLY A 25 15.50 21.63 0.16
CA GLY A 25 16.45 21.83 -0.94
C GLY A 25 15.89 21.39 -2.31
N PRO A 26 16.51 21.80 -3.44
CA PRO A 26 16.03 21.47 -4.78
C PRO A 26 15.76 19.97 -5.01
N SER A 27 16.56 19.10 -4.41
CA SER A 27 16.40 17.64 -4.51
C SER A 27 15.10 17.15 -3.86
N ALA A 28 14.75 17.63 -2.67
CA ALA A 28 13.52 17.24 -1.98
C ALA A 28 12.26 17.58 -2.80
N GLU A 29 12.24 18.75 -3.46
CA GLU A 29 11.12 19.11 -4.36
C GLU A 29 11.06 18.21 -5.60
N ILE A 30 12.21 17.76 -6.12
CA ILE A 30 12.24 16.76 -7.20
C ILE A 30 11.64 15.43 -6.71
N PHE A 31 11.99 14.97 -5.50
CA PHE A 31 11.42 13.74 -4.94
C PHE A 31 9.92 13.85 -4.66
N LYS A 32 9.41 15.02 -4.29
CA LYS A 32 7.97 15.25 -4.17
C LYS A 32 7.25 15.12 -5.52
N ASP A 33 7.79 15.73 -6.59
CA ASP A 33 7.20 15.58 -7.93
C ASP A 33 7.28 14.13 -8.44
N ILE A 34 8.39 13.42 -8.20
CA ILE A 34 8.50 12.00 -8.55
C ILE A 34 7.47 11.17 -7.78
N LYS A 35 7.32 11.40 -6.46
CA LYS A 35 6.31 10.74 -5.61
C LYS A 35 4.91 10.89 -6.19
N THR A 36 4.47 12.13 -6.44
CA THR A 36 3.12 12.41 -6.96
C THR A 36 2.87 11.68 -8.28
N ARG A 37 3.86 11.63 -9.17
CA ARG A 37 3.73 10.91 -10.46
C ARG A 37 3.70 9.40 -10.29
N ILE A 38 4.47 8.85 -9.36
CA ILE A 38 4.41 7.42 -9.03
C ILE A 38 3.04 7.06 -8.47
N GLU A 39 2.47 7.88 -7.58
CA GLU A 39 1.14 7.65 -6.98
C GLU A 39 0.03 7.69 -8.02
N GLU A 40 0.03 8.68 -8.92
CA GLU A 40 -0.90 8.72 -10.04
C GLU A 40 -0.76 7.49 -10.95
N ALA A 41 0.48 7.08 -11.25
CA ALA A 41 0.75 5.94 -12.10
C ALA A 41 0.39 4.60 -11.43
N TYR A 42 0.52 4.51 -10.10
CA TYR A 42 0.12 3.36 -9.29
C TYR A 42 -1.39 3.12 -9.40
N TYR A 43 -2.20 4.18 -9.28
CA TYR A 43 -3.65 4.03 -9.39
C TYR A 43 -4.12 3.75 -10.80
N THR A 44 -3.44 4.28 -11.81
CA THR A 44 -3.85 4.16 -13.22
C THR A 44 -3.17 3.04 -13.99
N ASP A 45 -2.34 2.22 -13.32
CA ASP A 45 -1.48 1.19 -13.94
C ASP A 45 -0.64 1.74 -15.11
N ASN A 46 -0.22 3.01 -15.02
CA ASN A 46 0.50 3.68 -16.10
C ASN A 46 1.98 3.23 -16.14
N LYS A 47 2.23 2.12 -16.82
CA LYS A 47 3.56 1.54 -17.01
C LYS A 47 4.60 2.53 -17.52
N THR A 48 4.27 3.32 -18.54
CA THR A 48 5.21 4.28 -19.16
C THR A 48 5.65 5.35 -18.16
N GLU A 49 4.72 5.84 -17.34
CA GLU A 49 5.02 6.83 -16.31
C GLU A 49 5.90 6.23 -15.21
N LEU A 50 5.63 5.00 -14.76
CA LEU A 50 6.49 4.29 -13.80
C LEU A 50 7.91 4.10 -14.32
N GLU A 51 8.08 3.74 -15.59
CA GLU A 51 9.40 3.62 -16.23
C GLU A 51 10.11 4.97 -16.33
N ALA A 52 9.38 6.06 -16.59
CA ALA A 52 9.93 7.40 -16.59
C ALA A 52 10.39 7.83 -15.19
N GLN A 53 9.58 7.59 -14.16
CA GLN A 53 9.92 7.92 -12.77
C GLN A 53 11.05 7.05 -12.23
N LEU A 54 11.10 5.77 -12.59
CA LEU A 54 12.23 4.89 -12.31
C LEU A 54 13.55 5.48 -12.82
N LYS A 55 13.56 5.95 -14.08
CA LYS A 55 14.75 6.58 -14.68
C LYS A 55 15.13 7.87 -13.94
N ARG A 56 14.16 8.70 -13.58
CA ARG A 56 14.41 9.94 -12.84
C ARG A 56 15.00 9.67 -11.45
N ALA A 57 14.43 8.72 -10.69
CA ALA A 57 14.97 8.30 -9.40
C ALA A 57 16.41 7.78 -9.54
N SER A 58 16.68 6.95 -10.56
CA SER A 58 18.02 6.41 -10.80
C SER A 58 19.11 7.47 -11.05
N ALA A 59 18.73 8.63 -11.58
CA ALA A 59 19.65 9.74 -11.82
C ALA A 59 20.07 10.47 -10.53
N LEU A 60 19.37 10.22 -9.42
CA LEU A 60 19.56 10.90 -8.14
C LEU A 60 20.34 10.07 -7.11
N VAL A 61 20.77 8.85 -7.44
CA VAL A 61 21.51 7.96 -6.50
C VAL A 61 22.84 8.54 -6.01
N ASN A 62 23.40 9.54 -6.69
CA ASN A 62 24.65 10.19 -6.26
C ASN A 62 24.41 11.36 -5.28
N ASP A 63 23.16 11.75 -5.05
CA ASP A 63 22.80 12.72 -4.03
C ASP A 63 22.84 12.06 -2.65
N LYS A 64 23.93 12.28 -1.90
CA LYS A 64 24.17 11.61 -0.62
C LYS A 64 23.08 11.84 0.43
N GLU A 65 22.35 12.96 0.35
CA GLU A 65 21.25 13.25 1.28
C GLU A 65 20.01 12.44 0.94
N PHE A 66 19.75 12.18 -0.34
CA PHE A 66 18.54 11.52 -0.83
C PHE A 66 18.77 10.14 -1.48
N GLU A 67 19.98 9.60 -1.36
CA GLU A 67 20.41 8.36 -2.01
C GLU A 67 19.47 7.19 -1.71
N TRP A 68 19.05 7.05 -0.45
CA TRP A 68 18.15 5.97 -0.06
C TRP A 68 16.73 6.14 -0.60
N TYR A 69 16.23 7.38 -0.76
CA TYR A 69 14.93 7.63 -1.40
C TYR A 69 14.97 7.27 -2.90
N ALA A 70 16.09 7.55 -3.58
CA ALA A 70 16.28 7.13 -4.97
C ALA A 70 16.12 5.61 -5.08
N TYR A 71 16.80 4.85 -4.22
CA TYR A 71 16.67 3.41 -4.18
C TYR A 71 15.28 2.93 -3.78
N TYR A 72 14.64 3.57 -2.80
CA TYR A 72 13.25 3.29 -2.40
C TYR A 72 12.27 3.45 -3.57
N TYR A 73 12.33 4.57 -4.30
CA TYR A 73 11.44 4.83 -5.44
C TYR A 73 11.71 3.87 -6.59
N MET A 74 12.99 3.55 -6.86
CA MET A 74 13.33 2.53 -7.85
C MET A 74 12.76 1.16 -7.48
N ALA A 75 12.87 0.77 -6.20
CA ALA A 75 12.30 -0.46 -5.70
C ALA A 75 10.77 -0.48 -5.82
N PHE A 76 10.10 0.62 -5.48
CA PHE A 76 8.65 0.75 -5.60
C PHE A 76 8.18 0.66 -7.06
N CYS A 77 8.82 1.40 -7.98
CA CYS A 77 8.49 1.31 -9.40
C CYS A 77 8.69 -0.11 -9.93
N HIS A 78 9.80 -0.77 -9.60
CA HIS A 78 10.02 -2.16 -10.00
C HIS A 78 9.00 -3.12 -9.39
N ASN A 79 8.63 -2.92 -8.13
CA ASN A 79 7.58 -3.69 -7.46
C ASN A 79 6.25 -3.62 -8.23
N HIS A 80 5.82 -2.42 -8.61
CA HIS A 80 4.57 -2.24 -9.34
C HIS A 80 4.68 -2.70 -10.81
N LEU A 81 5.79 -2.41 -11.50
CA LEU A 81 6.03 -2.92 -12.85
C LEU A 81 6.02 -4.46 -12.91
N SER A 82 6.53 -5.13 -11.86
CA SER A 82 6.47 -6.58 -11.76
C SER A 82 5.03 -7.11 -11.70
N MET A 83 4.11 -6.37 -11.07
CA MET A 83 2.70 -6.70 -11.01
C MET A 83 2.04 -6.53 -12.38
N LEU A 84 2.31 -5.42 -13.07
CA LEU A 84 1.75 -5.15 -14.41
C LEU A 84 2.19 -6.15 -15.48
N THR A 85 3.37 -6.76 -15.33
CA THR A 85 3.86 -7.78 -16.27
C THR A 85 3.67 -9.20 -15.76
N LEU A 86 3.04 -9.41 -14.60
CA LEU A 86 3.00 -10.72 -13.93
C LEU A 86 2.38 -11.82 -14.79
N GLU A 87 1.27 -11.53 -15.46
CA GLU A 87 0.55 -12.48 -16.31
C GLU A 87 1.04 -12.45 -17.77
N SER A 88 1.32 -11.26 -18.29
CA SER A 88 1.63 -11.05 -19.71
C SER A 88 3.08 -11.38 -20.08
N ASP A 89 4.03 -11.18 -19.15
CA ASP A 89 5.45 -11.47 -19.33
C ASP A 89 6.11 -11.86 -17.99
N PRO A 90 5.94 -13.12 -17.54
CA PRO A 90 6.45 -13.59 -16.24
C PRO A 90 7.98 -13.50 -16.10
N ASP A 91 8.72 -13.58 -17.20
CA ASP A 91 10.19 -13.46 -17.19
C ASP A 91 10.60 -12.01 -16.95
N GLN A 92 9.93 -11.05 -17.59
CA GLN A 92 10.12 -9.64 -17.29
C GLN A 92 9.67 -9.29 -15.86
N SER A 93 8.56 -9.86 -15.40
CA SER A 93 8.10 -9.72 -14.02
C SER A 93 9.17 -10.17 -13.02
N ARG A 94 9.82 -11.31 -13.29
CA ARG A 94 10.92 -11.82 -12.45
C ARG A 94 12.13 -10.88 -12.41
N LYS A 95 12.52 -10.31 -13.55
CA LYS A 95 13.60 -9.30 -13.60
C LYS A 95 13.25 -8.07 -12.77
N HIS A 96 12.00 -7.61 -12.82
CA HIS A 96 11.53 -6.50 -11.99
C HIS A 96 11.52 -6.86 -10.50
N VAL A 97 11.09 -8.06 -10.12
CA VAL A 97 11.17 -8.53 -8.72
C VAL A 97 12.61 -8.54 -8.22
N ASP A 98 13.56 -9.05 -9.00
CA ASP A 98 14.96 -9.11 -8.59
C ASP A 98 15.58 -7.70 -8.49
N ALA A 99 15.26 -6.81 -9.43
CA ALA A 99 15.67 -5.41 -9.37
C ALA A 99 15.03 -4.66 -8.19
N ALA A 100 13.78 -4.95 -7.83
CA ALA A 100 13.13 -4.37 -6.67
C ALA A 100 13.85 -4.77 -5.38
N PHE A 101 14.23 -6.04 -5.23
CA PHE A 101 15.03 -6.50 -4.09
C PHE A 101 16.41 -5.85 -4.04
N GLU A 102 17.12 -5.77 -5.17
CA GLU A 102 18.44 -5.12 -5.21
C GLU A 102 18.37 -3.66 -4.72
N ASN A 103 17.34 -2.92 -5.14
CA ASN A 103 17.19 -1.52 -4.74
C ASN A 103 16.70 -1.38 -3.29
N VAL A 104 15.73 -2.18 -2.83
CA VAL A 104 15.26 -2.08 -1.43
C VAL A 104 16.35 -2.48 -0.43
N ASP A 105 17.22 -3.43 -0.80
CA ASP A 105 18.37 -3.80 0.02
C ASP A 105 19.38 -2.65 0.15
N LYS A 106 19.72 -1.98 -0.96
CA LYS A 106 20.57 -0.77 -0.93
C LYS A 106 19.95 0.37 -0.10
N ALA A 107 18.63 0.57 -0.22
CA ALA A 107 17.94 1.57 0.60
C ALA A 107 18.08 1.26 2.09
N LYS A 108 17.84 -0.01 2.50
CA LYS A 108 17.93 -0.46 3.89
C LYS A 108 19.36 -0.38 4.46
N GLU A 109 20.38 -0.61 3.63
CA GLU A 109 21.79 -0.44 4.04
C GLU A 109 22.11 1.00 4.44
N ILE A 110 21.43 1.98 3.85
CA ILE A 110 21.64 3.42 4.09
C ILE A 110 20.72 3.94 5.18
N ASN A 111 19.42 3.61 5.12
CA ASN A 111 18.43 4.00 6.10
C ASN A 111 17.40 2.88 6.30
N GLU A 112 17.36 2.29 7.48
CA GLU A 112 16.45 1.20 7.80
C GLU A 112 15.12 1.74 8.33
N THR A 113 14.03 1.58 7.58
CA THR A 113 12.68 2.07 7.94
C THR A 113 11.63 0.97 7.81
N ALA A 114 10.51 1.11 8.56
CA ALA A 114 9.39 0.18 8.47
C ALA A 114 8.81 0.10 7.04
N GLU A 115 8.75 1.22 6.33
CA GLU A 115 8.28 1.33 4.95
C GLU A 115 9.06 0.43 3.98
N LEU A 116 10.39 0.35 4.12
CA LEU A 116 11.20 -0.53 3.28
C LEU A 116 10.91 -2.01 3.54
N TYR A 117 10.55 -2.38 4.77
CA TYR A 117 10.13 -3.73 5.09
C TYR A 117 8.71 -4.04 4.60
N VAL A 118 7.78 -3.07 4.63
CA VAL A 118 6.49 -3.18 3.95
C VAL A 118 6.69 -3.46 2.47
N LEU A 119 7.58 -2.71 1.81
CA LEU A 119 7.92 -2.95 0.42
C LEU A 119 8.53 -4.35 0.18
N CYS A 120 9.40 -4.84 1.08
CA CYS A 120 9.92 -6.21 0.99
C CYS A 120 8.82 -7.27 1.03
N ILE A 121 7.81 -7.11 1.90
CA ILE A 121 6.67 -8.03 2.00
C ILE A 121 5.91 -8.05 0.67
N SER A 122 5.64 -6.86 0.13
CA SER A 122 4.99 -6.69 -1.17
C SER A 122 5.74 -7.42 -2.27
N ILE A 123 7.04 -7.16 -2.42
CA ILE A 123 7.89 -7.78 -3.45
C ILE A 123 7.92 -9.31 -3.25
N MET A 124 7.99 -9.77 -2.01
CA MET A 124 8.00 -11.20 -1.68
C MET A 124 6.72 -11.91 -2.13
N GLY A 125 5.56 -11.25 -2.02
CA GLY A 125 4.29 -11.76 -2.55
C GLY A 125 4.40 -12.13 -4.04
N LYS A 126 4.94 -11.21 -4.86
CA LYS A 126 5.16 -11.46 -6.30
C LYS A 126 6.18 -12.57 -6.53
N LYS A 127 7.27 -12.58 -5.74
CA LYS A 127 8.30 -13.61 -5.80
C LYS A 127 7.73 -15.00 -5.48
N ILE A 128 6.82 -15.12 -4.51
CA ILE A 128 6.11 -16.38 -4.17
C ILE A 128 5.25 -16.83 -5.34
N THR A 129 4.45 -15.93 -5.94
CA THR A 129 3.60 -16.23 -7.10
C THR A 129 4.40 -16.76 -8.29
N LEU A 130 5.57 -16.17 -8.56
CA LEU A 130 6.48 -16.58 -9.62
C LEU A 130 7.35 -17.81 -9.25
N GLY A 131 7.27 -18.34 -8.03
CA GLY A 131 8.17 -19.36 -7.49
C GLY A 131 7.65 -20.79 -7.60
N SER A 132 8.57 -21.75 -7.53
CA SER A 132 8.22 -23.18 -7.40
C SER A 132 7.55 -23.48 -6.05
N SER A 133 6.85 -24.61 -5.94
CA SER A 133 6.16 -25.01 -4.71
C SER A 133 7.07 -25.06 -3.47
N LEU A 134 8.31 -25.52 -3.60
CA LEU A 134 9.28 -25.56 -2.51
C LEU A 134 9.69 -24.14 -2.08
N MET A 135 9.86 -23.23 -3.04
CA MET A 135 10.24 -21.84 -2.79
C MET A 135 9.12 -21.06 -2.10
N ARG A 136 7.84 -21.44 -2.27
CA ARG A 136 6.73 -20.77 -1.59
C ARG A 136 6.81 -20.90 -0.06
N MET A 137 7.22 -22.06 0.46
CA MET A 137 7.30 -22.30 1.90
C MET A 137 8.44 -21.50 2.56
N THR A 138 9.65 -21.55 1.98
CA THR A 138 10.80 -20.82 2.54
C THR A 138 10.59 -19.31 2.48
N ARG A 139 10.03 -18.82 1.38
CA ARG A 139 9.71 -17.39 1.20
C ARG A 139 8.60 -16.92 2.13
N GLY A 140 7.61 -17.77 2.44
CA GLY A 140 6.60 -17.43 3.44
C GLY A 140 7.19 -17.13 4.82
N LEU A 141 8.20 -17.90 5.26
CA LEU A 141 8.91 -17.59 6.51
C LEU A 141 9.69 -16.28 6.44
N GLU A 142 10.28 -15.98 5.29
CA GLU A 142 10.98 -14.71 5.08
C GLU A 142 10.01 -13.51 5.12
N THR A 143 8.83 -13.65 4.51
CA THR A 143 7.74 -12.67 4.60
C THR A 143 7.39 -12.34 6.06
N LEU A 144 7.26 -13.36 6.92
CA LEU A 144 6.96 -13.16 8.34
C LEU A 144 8.08 -12.37 9.05
N ARG A 145 9.35 -12.63 8.72
CA ARG A 145 10.48 -11.87 9.28
C ARG A 145 10.46 -10.41 8.87
N TYR A 146 10.09 -10.11 7.63
CA TYR A 146 9.91 -8.72 7.20
C TYR A 146 8.74 -8.04 7.92
N MET A 147 7.63 -8.75 8.15
CA MET A 147 6.51 -8.24 8.96
C MET A 147 6.93 -7.94 10.40
N ASP A 148 7.66 -8.86 11.03
CA ASP A 148 8.13 -8.67 12.41
C ASP A 148 9.07 -7.46 12.50
N LYS A 149 9.98 -7.31 11.54
CA LYS A 149 10.89 -6.16 11.53
C LYS A 149 10.19 -4.83 11.24
N ALA A 150 9.21 -4.81 10.34
CA ALA A 150 8.39 -3.63 10.11
C ALA A 150 7.64 -3.20 11.38
N ARG A 151 7.04 -4.17 12.10
CA ARG A 151 6.32 -3.91 13.38
C ARG A 151 7.24 -3.48 14.51
N GLU A 152 8.50 -3.96 14.52
CA GLU A 152 9.50 -3.51 15.48
C GLU A 152 9.84 -2.03 15.29
N LEU A 153 9.92 -1.59 14.03
CA LEU A 153 10.27 -0.21 13.66
C LEU A 153 9.07 0.73 13.76
N ASP A 154 7.88 0.27 13.36
CA ASP A 154 6.62 1.01 13.46
C ASP A 154 5.46 0.02 13.71
N PRO A 155 5.01 -0.11 14.97
CA PRO A 155 3.93 -1.04 15.35
C PRO A 155 2.57 -0.74 14.72
N ASP A 156 2.32 0.52 14.37
CA ASP A 156 1.01 0.99 13.88
C ASP A 156 1.02 1.23 12.37
N MET A 157 2.10 0.85 11.67
CA MET A 157 2.24 1.04 10.23
C MET A 157 1.13 0.32 9.44
N PRO A 158 0.23 1.06 8.74
CA PRO A 158 -0.91 0.48 8.03
C PRO A 158 -0.51 -0.51 6.96
N GLY A 159 0.59 -0.23 6.25
CA GLY A 159 1.12 -1.08 5.19
C GLY A 159 1.44 -2.50 5.65
N VAL A 160 1.85 -2.68 6.92
CA VAL A 160 2.10 -4.04 7.46
C VAL A 160 0.80 -4.82 7.60
N VAL A 161 -0.26 -4.17 8.09
CA VAL A 161 -1.56 -4.82 8.27
C VAL A 161 -2.19 -5.14 6.91
N PHE A 162 -2.07 -4.22 5.95
CA PHE A 162 -2.53 -4.43 4.59
C PHE A 162 -1.84 -5.63 3.93
N GLU A 163 -0.51 -5.65 3.90
CA GLU A 163 0.24 -6.73 3.26
C GLU A 163 0.11 -8.06 4.03
N HIS A 164 -0.15 -8.00 5.34
CA HIS A 164 -0.53 -9.19 6.11
C HIS A 164 -1.91 -9.72 5.68
N ALA A 165 -2.89 -8.85 5.43
CA ALA A 165 -4.19 -9.29 4.90
C ALA A 165 -4.04 -10.00 3.56
N LEU A 166 -3.24 -9.45 2.64
CA LEU A 166 -2.98 -10.11 1.35
C LEU A 166 -2.24 -11.44 1.51
N THR A 167 -1.30 -11.53 2.46
CA THR A 167 -0.60 -12.78 2.78
C THR A 167 -1.56 -13.85 3.33
N GLU A 168 -2.47 -13.48 4.23
CA GLU A 168 -3.49 -14.38 4.77
C GLU A 168 -4.44 -14.85 3.67
N TYR A 169 -4.89 -13.95 2.79
CA TYR A 169 -5.76 -14.29 1.67
C TYR A 169 -5.15 -15.37 0.76
N HIS A 170 -3.88 -15.21 0.38
CA HIS A 170 -3.17 -16.17 -0.46
C HIS A 170 -2.74 -17.45 0.28
N THR A 171 -2.82 -17.47 1.61
CA THR A 171 -2.52 -18.65 2.42
C THR A 171 -3.75 -19.56 2.48
N PRO A 172 -3.65 -20.84 2.06
CA PRO A 172 -4.79 -21.76 2.11
C PRO A 172 -5.35 -21.92 3.54
N VAL A 173 -6.68 -22.09 3.65
CA VAL A 173 -7.39 -22.27 4.94
C VAL A 173 -6.80 -23.40 5.79
N LYS A 174 -6.36 -24.51 5.17
CA LYS A 174 -5.72 -25.63 5.89
C LYS A 174 -4.40 -25.28 6.59
N PHE A 175 -3.75 -24.19 6.18
CA PHE A 175 -2.57 -23.63 6.82
C PHE A 175 -2.91 -22.43 7.71
N GLY A 176 -4.19 -22.21 7.95
CA GLY A 176 -4.70 -21.17 8.81
C GLY A 176 -4.93 -19.83 8.12
N GLY A 177 -4.76 -19.69 6.80
CA GLY A 177 -5.10 -18.45 6.10
C GLY A 177 -6.56 -18.35 5.69
N GLY A 178 -6.83 -17.53 4.67
CA GLY A 178 -8.12 -17.42 4.00
C GLY A 178 -8.72 -16.02 4.02
N VAL A 179 -9.74 -15.85 3.19
CA VAL A 179 -10.43 -14.58 2.94
C VAL A 179 -11.02 -13.95 4.20
N ASP A 180 -11.58 -14.73 5.14
CA ASP A 180 -12.18 -14.17 6.37
C ASP A 180 -11.16 -13.46 7.26
N LYS A 181 -9.94 -14.00 7.37
CA LYS A 181 -8.85 -13.35 8.10
C LYS A 181 -8.37 -12.09 7.38
N ALA A 182 -8.24 -12.16 6.06
CA ALA A 182 -7.88 -11.00 5.25
C ALA A 182 -8.88 -9.86 5.43
N LYS A 183 -10.19 -10.15 5.37
CA LYS A 183 -11.26 -9.17 5.64
C LYS A 183 -11.14 -8.56 7.02
N ALA A 184 -10.92 -9.38 8.06
CA ALA A 184 -10.77 -8.87 9.43
C ALA A 184 -9.58 -7.93 9.58
N LEU A 185 -8.45 -8.25 8.94
CA LEU A 185 -7.24 -7.42 8.94
C LEU A 185 -7.46 -6.09 8.20
N LEU A 186 -8.07 -6.08 7.01
CA LEU A 186 -8.35 -4.83 6.29
C LEU A 186 -9.36 -3.95 7.06
N LYS A 187 -10.40 -4.53 7.67
CA LYS A 187 -11.33 -3.77 8.53
C LYS A 187 -10.62 -3.15 9.74
N LYS A 188 -9.66 -3.86 10.33
CA LYS A 188 -8.79 -3.29 11.38
C LYS A 188 -7.92 -2.17 10.80
N ASN A 189 -7.34 -2.35 9.62
CA ASN A 189 -6.46 -1.37 9.01
C ASN A 189 -7.18 -0.06 8.67
N LEU A 190 -8.44 -0.13 8.21
CA LEU A 190 -9.30 1.04 8.03
C LEU A 190 -9.42 1.88 9.32
N LYS A 191 -9.40 1.26 10.50
CA LYS A 191 -9.40 1.98 11.79
C LYS A 191 -8.06 2.59 12.15
N ILE A 192 -6.96 1.94 11.79
CA ILE A 192 -5.62 2.50 11.97
C ILE A 192 -5.47 3.76 11.11
N LEU A 193 -5.93 3.69 9.85
CA LEU A 193 -5.89 4.80 8.89
C LEU A 193 -6.73 6.02 9.29
N GLU A 194 -7.67 5.90 10.24
CA GLU A 194 -8.42 7.06 10.77
C GLU A 194 -7.53 8.02 11.57
N THR A 195 -6.39 7.55 12.09
CA THR A 195 -5.51 8.31 12.98
C THR A 195 -4.03 8.28 12.60
N TYR A 196 -3.64 7.43 11.66
CA TYR A 196 -2.25 7.29 11.25
C TYR A 196 -1.82 8.43 10.33
N GLU A 197 -0.70 9.06 10.65
CA GLU A 197 -0.06 10.09 9.83
C GLU A 197 1.36 9.65 9.48
N HIS A 198 1.66 9.57 8.17
CA HIS A 198 3.02 9.31 7.71
C HIS A 198 3.96 10.42 8.19
N GLN A 199 5.04 10.01 8.86
CA GLN A 199 6.02 10.96 9.43
C GLN A 199 6.97 11.53 8.36
N ASP A 200 7.11 10.83 7.23
CA ASP A 200 8.02 11.20 6.15
C ASP A 200 7.22 11.61 4.90
N PRO A 201 7.27 12.88 4.47
CA PRO A 201 6.52 13.39 3.32
C PRO A 201 7.04 12.85 1.98
N LEU A 202 8.17 12.15 1.96
CA LEU A 202 8.74 11.52 0.77
C LEU A 202 8.45 10.01 0.73
N PHE A 203 7.75 9.42 1.70
CA PHE A 203 7.18 8.09 1.50
C PHE A 203 6.06 8.15 0.50
N ILE A 204 5.98 7.15 -0.38
CA ILE A 204 4.87 6.99 -1.31
C ILE A 204 3.64 6.65 -0.48
N ASP A 205 2.53 7.32 -0.74
CA ASP A 205 1.26 7.07 -0.10
C ASP A 205 0.55 5.93 -0.86
N TRP A 206 0.53 4.75 -0.24
CA TRP A 206 -0.07 3.52 -0.74
C TRP A 206 -0.60 2.71 0.43
N HIS A 207 -1.45 1.72 0.15
CA HIS A 207 -2.23 1.01 1.18
C HIS A 207 -3.20 1.93 1.91
N LEU A 208 -3.66 2.95 1.21
CA LEU A 208 -4.58 3.95 1.72
C LEU A 208 -5.99 3.37 1.85
N ARG A 209 -6.91 4.22 2.28
CA ARG A 209 -8.29 3.82 2.55
C ARG A 209 -8.94 3.18 1.32
N GLU A 210 -8.77 3.78 0.16
CA GLU A 210 -9.27 3.30 -1.13
C GLU A 210 -8.74 1.91 -1.50
N ASP A 211 -7.45 1.62 -1.25
CA ASP A 211 -6.85 0.31 -1.53
C ASP A 211 -7.49 -0.76 -0.64
N ASN A 212 -7.64 -0.46 0.66
CA ASN A 212 -8.26 -1.37 1.62
C ASN A 212 -9.72 -1.65 1.25
N LEU A 213 -10.47 -0.62 0.85
CA LEU A 213 -11.85 -0.76 0.40
C LEU A 213 -11.96 -1.55 -0.90
N ALA A 214 -11.07 -1.34 -1.87
CA ALA A 214 -11.06 -2.09 -3.12
C ALA A 214 -10.84 -3.59 -2.88
N TRP A 215 -9.90 -3.96 -2.01
CA TRP A 215 -9.69 -5.36 -1.62
C TRP A 215 -10.84 -5.94 -0.80
N LEU A 216 -11.44 -5.17 0.12
CA LEU A 216 -12.64 -5.59 0.84
C LEU A 216 -13.81 -5.84 -0.11
N ALA A 217 -14.02 -4.97 -1.10
CA ALA A 217 -15.03 -5.16 -2.14
C ALA A 217 -14.78 -6.45 -2.92
N TYR A 218 -13.54 -6.73 -3.30
CA TYR A 218 -13.15 -7.98 -3.96
C TYR A 218 -13.47 -9.21 -3.09
N PHE A 219 -13.06 -9.20 -1.82
CA PHE A 219 -13.25 -10.32 -0.89
C PHE A 219 -14.72 -10.58 -0.56
N GLU A 220 -15.52 -9.54 -0.34
CA GLU A 220 -16.96 -9.69 -0.11
C GLU A 220 -17.64 -10.22 -1.39
N ALA A 221 -17.25 -9.74 -2.58
CA ALA A 221 -17.79 -10.27 -3.84
C ALA A 221 -17.43 -11.75 -4.02
N GLU A 222 -16.17 -12.13 -3.78
CA GLU A 222 -15.70 -13.50 -3.88
C GLU A 222 -16.46 -14.46 -2.95
N THR A 223 -16.77 -13.99 -1.73
CA THR A 223 -17.54 -14.74 -0.73
C THR A 223 -19.06 -14.68 -0.95
N GLY A 224 -19.52 -14.07 -2.04
CA GLY A 224 -20.93 -13.99 -2.42
C GLY A 224 -21.72 -12.90 -1.69
N ASN A 225 -21.05 -12.07 -0.89
CA ASN A 225 -21.68 -10.98 -0.17
C ASN A 225 -21.78 -9.70 -1.03
N ILE A 226 -22.72 -9.71 -1.96
CA ILE A 226 -22.85 -8.69 -3.02
C ILE A 226 -23.20 -7.30 -2.48
N TYR A 227 -23.93 -7.22 -1.36
CA TYR A 227 -24.33 -5.94 -0.77
C TYR A 227 -23.11 -5.19 -0.23
N GLU A 228 -22.39 -5.78 0.72
CA GLU A 228 -21.17 -5.20 1.29
C GLU A 228 -20.09 -4.98 0.22
N ALA A 229 -19.98 -5.88 -0.76
CA ALA A 229 -19.08 -5.69 -1.88
C ALA A 229 -19.41 -4.41 -2.68
N THR A 230 -20.69 -4.13 -2.91
CA THR A 230 -21.15 -2.93 -3.61
C THR A 230 -20.91 -1.67 -2.79
N GLU A 231 -21.15 -1.71 -1.48
CA GLU A 231 -20.88 -0.57 -0.58
C GLU A 231 -19.39 -0.21 -0.57
N TYR A 232 -18.51 -1.20 -0.36
CA TYR A 232 -17.06 -0.97 -0.38
C TYR A 232 -16.57 -0.50 -1.75
N PHE A 233 -17.11 -1.05 -2.84
CA PHE A 233 -16.76 -0.63 -4.20
C PHE A 233 -17.10 0.85 -4.42
N ASN A 234 -18.34 1.25 -4.10
CA ASN A 234 -18.80 2.62 -4.30
C ASN A 234 -18.00 3.62 -3.45
N GLU A 235 -17.65 3.22 -2.23
CA GLU A 235 -16.85 4.05 -1.33
C GLU A 235 -15.40 4.20 -1.83
N ALA A 236 -14.78 3.13 -2.31
CA ALA A 236 -13.45 3.19 -2.95
C ALA A 236 -13.49 4.10 -4.19
N ALA A 237 -14.51 3.93 -5.04
CA ALA A 237 -14.68 4.72 -6.27
C ALA A 237 -14.90 6.21 -5.98
N ALA A 238 -15.55 6.56 -4.86
CA ALA A 238 -15.73 7.94 -4.45
C ALA A 238 -14.41 8.62 -4.03
N LEU A 239 -13.47 7.85 -3.47
CA LEU A 239 -12.14 8.34 -3.08
C LEU A 239 -11.18 8.40 -4.27
N ARG A 240 -11.18 7.35 -5.10
CA ARG A 240 -10.24 7.19 -6.22
C ARG A 240 -10.96 6.62 -7.47
N PRO A 241 -11.67 7.47 -8.24
CA PRO A 241 -12.45 7.02 -9.41
C PRO A 241 -11.61 6.41 -10.54
N ASP A 242 -10.32 6.74 -10.61
CA ASP A 242 -9.36 6.27 -11.60
C ASP A 242 -8.60 5.00 -11.18
N HIS A 243 -8.98 4.39 -10.06
CA HIS A 243 -8.31 3.20 -9.52
C HIS A 243 -8.50 1.98 -10.45
N SER A 244 -7.43 1.59 -11.14
CA SER A 244 -7.41 0.54 -12.16
C SER A 244 -7.81 -0.83 -11.61
N PHE A 245 -7.25 -1.27 -10.48
CA PHE A 245 -7.64 -2.53 -9.84
C PHE A 245 -9.15 -2.58 -9.54
N LEU A 246 -9.71 -1.50 -8.98
CA LEU A 246 -11.13 -1.37 -8.70
C LEU A 246 -11.97 -1.50 -9.97
N ASN A 247 -11.65 -0.71 -10.99
CA ASN A 247 -12.43 -0.61 -12.24
C ASN A 247 -12.25 -1.79 -13.20
N SER A 248 -11.21 -2.60 -13.03
CA SER A 248 -10.95 -3.74 -13.91
C SER A 248 -11.24 -5.08 -13.25
N VAL A 249 -10.61 -5.35 -12.10
CA VAL A 249 -10.65 -6.66 -11.44
C VAL A 249 -11.85 -6.76 -10.52
N VAL A 250 -12.04 -5.76 -9.65
CA VAL A 250 -13.10 -5.79 -8.65
C VAL A 250 -14.48 -5.66 -9.31
N GLU A 251 -14.63 -4.69 -10.23
CA GLU A 251 -15.88 -4.50 -10.96
C GLU A 251 -16.30 -5.78 -11.71
N LYS A 252 -15.35 -6.41 -12.42
CA LYS A 252 -15.60 -7.67 -13.13
C LYS A 252 -16.07 -8.76 -12.18
N LYS A 253 -15.36 -8.99 -11.06
CA LYS A 253 -15.73 -10.00 -10.05
C LYS A 253 -17.13 -9.72 -9.48
N LEU A 254 -17.43 -8.47 -9.15
CA LEU A 254 -18.72 -8.07 -8.60
C LEU A 254 -19.86 -8.31 -9.59
N ASN A 255 -19.65 -7.97 -10.87
CA ASN A 255 -20.64 -8.18 -11.92
C ASN A 255 -20.87 -9.67 -12.22
N GLU A 256 -19.80 -10.48 -12.22
CA GLU A 256 -19.91 -11.95 -12.32
C GLU A 256 -20.82 -12.50 -11.23
N LYS A 257 -20.60 -12.09 -9.97
CA LYS A 257 -21.38 -12.57 -8.81
C LYS A 257 -22.82 -12.08 -8.81
N LYS A 258 -23.06 -10.83 -9.24
CA LYS A 258 -24.43 -10.31 -9.45
C LYS A 258 -25.20 -11.14 -10.47
N ASN A 259 -24.55 -11.49 -11.59
CA ASN A 259 -25.17 -12.30 -12.63
C ASN A 259 -25.46 -13.75 -12.18
N GLU A 260 -24.56 -14.35 -11.39
CA GLU A 260 -24.78 -15.67 -10.78
C GLU A 260 -26.00 -15.66 -9.85
N LEU A 261 -26.15 -14.63 -9.00
CA LEU A 261 -27.30 -14.49 -8.12
C LEU A 261 -28.61 -14.36 -8.92
N LEU A 262 -28.64 -13.51 -9.95
CA LEU A 262 -29.83 -13.32 -10.79
C LEU A 262 -30.27 -14.62 -11.47
N ARG A 263 -29.34 -15.41 -12.00
CA ARG A 263 -29.66 -16.71 -12.61
C ARG A 263 -30.25 -17.70 -11.59
N SER A 264 -29.67 -17.77 -10.39
CA SER A 264 -30.17 -18.65 -9.33
C SER A 264 -31.60 -18.29 -8.88
N GLN A 265 -31.96 -17.01 -8.93
CA GLN A 265 -33.31 -16.54 -8.63
C GLN A 265 -34.31 -16.94 -9.72
N GLN A 266 -33.91 -16.84 -10.99
CA GLN A 266 -34.75 -17.23 -12.13
C GLN A 266 -35.00 -18.74 -12.18
N GLU A 267 -33.97 -19.57 -11.95
CA GLU A 267 -34.11 -21.04 -11.92
C GLU A 267 -35.00 -21.52 -10.75
N GLY A 268 -34.94 -20.86 -9.59
CA GLY A 268 -35.80 -21.18 -8.45
C GLY A 268 -37.28 -20.80 -8.62
N GLU A 269 -37.59 -19.86 -9.52
CA GLU A 269 -38.97 -19.49 -9.87
C GLU A 269 -39.58 -20.47 -10.88
N GLU A 270 -38.79 -21.06 -11.77
CA GLU A 270 -39.24 -22.06 -12.76
C GLU A 270 -39.52 -23.45 -12.16
N ASP A 271 -38.81 -23.85 -11.09
CA ASP A 271 -38.99 -25.15 -10.42
C ASP A 271 -40.22 -25.17 -9.45
N HIS A 272 -40.88 -24.03 -9.27
CA HIS A 272 -42.04 -23.85 -8.40
C HIS A 272 -43.31 -23.34 -9.11
N GLY A 273 -43.27 -23.16 -10.44
CA GLY A 273 -44.40 -22.77 -11.29
C GLY A 273 -45.02 -23.94 -12.06
#